data_AF-A0A3C0G116-F1
#
_entry.id   AF-A0A3C0G116-F1
#
_cell.length_a   1.000
_cell.length_b   1.000
_cell.length_c   1.000
_cell.angle_alpha   90.00
_cell.angle_beta   90.00
_cell.angle_gamma   90.00
#
_symmetry.space_group_name_H-M   'P 1'
#
loop_
_entity.id
_entity.type
_entity.pdbx_description
1 polymer ?
#
loop_
_entity_poly.entity_id
_entity_poly.type
_entity_poly.pdbx_seq_one_letter_code
_entity_poly.pdbx_strand_id
1 'polypeptide(L)'
;MDRTQKLQSIRPLIPSARIVPNMSDDERFQNLTLRPILKLQNDLFLASFQNYIKKMKNTFYELKLEKRLDYVTKAIQKDIKFRNSLKGMIIGQFTVDEYEIYIQNSSALNKRMMNMVIKRIQDQIQYFEKLELVQ
;
A
#
# COMPACT_ATOMS: atom_id res chain seq x y z
N MET A 1 21.48 -1.55 17.71
CA MET A 1 20.51 -2.09 16.74
C MET A 1 20.66 -1.33 15.44
N ASP A 2 21.03 -2.05 14.38
CA ASP A 2 21.16 -1.50 13.03
C ASP A 2 19.76 -1.25 12.39
N ARG A 3 19.66 -0.36 11.39
CA ARG A 3 18.40 0.07 10.75
C ARG A 3 17.57 -1.13 10.29
N THR A 4 18.21 -2.12 9.67
CA THR A 4 17.59 -3.35 9.18
C THR A 4 16.83 -4.09 10.28
N GLN A 5 17.47 -4.31 11.43
CA GLN A 5 16.86 -4.99 12.57
C GLN A 5 15.66 -4.21 13.13
N LYS A 6 15.78 -2.88 13.23
CA LYS A 6 14.68 -2.01 13.68
C LYS A 6 13.47 -2.11 12.75
N LEU A 7 13.69 -2.01 11.44
CA LEU A 7 12.62 -2.13 10.44
C LEU A 7 11.92 -3.49 10.50
N GLN A 8 12.68 -4.57 10.68
CA GLN A 8 12.09 -5.91 10.82
C GLN A 8 11.29 -6.05 12.12
N SER A 9 11.78 -5.49 13.23
CA SER A 9 11.13 -5.60 14.54
C SER A 9 9.77 -4.91 14.65
N ILE A 10 9.56 -3.81 13.89
CA ILE A 10 8.30 -3.05 13.91
C ILE A 10 7.24 -3.62 12.96
N ARG A 11 7.61 -4.59 12.09
CA ARG A 11 6.67 -5.16 11.12
C ARG A 11 5.69 -6.09 11.82
N PRO A 12 4.38 -5.95 11.59
CA PRO A 12 3.39 -6.81 12.19
C PRO A 12 3.52 -8.24 11.65
N LEU A 13 3.50 -9.22 12.55
CA LEU A 13 3.42 -10.63 12.17
C LEU A 13 2.06 -10.89 11.50
N ILE A 14 2.08 -11.60 10.37
CA ILE A 14 0.88 -11.99 9.61
C ILE A 14 0.78 -13.52 9.68
N PRO A 15 -0.08 -14.07 10.57
CA PRO A 15 -0.17 -15.52 10.81
C PRO A 15 -0.55 -16.33 9.56
N SER A 16 -1.21 -15.70 8.58
CA SER A 16 -1.63 -16.32 7.33
C SER A 16 -0.53 -16.37 6.25
N ALA A 17 0.65 -15.80 6.50
CA ALA A 17 1.81 -15.93 5.63
C ALA A 17 2.45 -17.32 5.82
N ARG A 18 1.76 -18.39 5.39
CA ARG A 18 2.34 -19.73 5.34
C ARG A 18 3.41 -19.74 4.24
N ILE A 19 4.68 -19.80 4.64
CA ILE A 19 5.78 -20.06 3.71
C ILE A 19 5.70 -21.54 3.37
N VAL A 20 5.31 -21.87 2.14
CA VAL A 20 5.37 -23.25 1.65
C VAL A 20 6.69 -23.46 0.89
N PRO A 21 7.32 -24.64 0.96
CA PRO A 21 8.63 -24.90 0.34
C PRO A 21 8.69 -24.65 -1.17
N ASN A 22 7.54 -24.77 -1.87
CA ASN A 22 7.43 -24.59 -3.32
C ASN A 22 6.93 -23.19 -3.74
N MET A 23 7.00 -22.20 -2.84
CA MET A 23 6.55 -20.83 -3.14
C MET A 23 7.54 -20.12 -4.06
N SER A 24 7.04 -19.41 -5.08
CA SER A 24 7.89 -18.56 -5.94
C SER A 24 8.55 -17.44 -5.13
N ASP A 25 9.77 -17.02 -5.51
CA ASP A 25 10.48 -15.88 -4.88
C ASP A 25 9.60 -14.62 -4.80
N ASP A 26 8.78 -14.42 -5.83
CA ASP A 26 7.82 -13.33 -5.98
C ASP A 26 6.69 -13.37 -4.92
N GLU A 27 6.18 -14.56 -4.63
CA GLU A 27 5.15 -14.80 -3.61
C GLU A 27 5.75 -14.74 -2.21
N ARG A 28 6.98 -15.24 -2.06
CA ARG A 28 7.74 -15.17 -0.82
C ARG A 28 8.02 -13.72 -0.44
N PHE A 29 8.51 -12.91 -1.36
CA PHE A 29 8.72 -11.47 -1.16
C PHE A 29 7.41 -10.74 -0.84
N GLN A 30 6.33 -11.09 -1.52
CA GLN A 30 5.02 -10.52 -1.21
C GLN A 30 4.58 -10.82 0.24
N ASN A 31 4.70 -12.05 0.69
CA ASN A 31 4.23 -12.47 2.00
C ASN A 31 5.13 -12.02 3.15
N LEU A 32 6.45 -12.05 2.97
CA LEU A 32 7.43 -11.72 4.00
C LEU A 32 7.72 -10.22 4.11
N THR A 33 7.64 -9.50 2.99
CA THR A 33 8.08 -8.10 2.94
C THR A 33 6.90 -7.18 2.67
N LEU A 34 6.21 -7.35 1.52
CA LEU A 34 5.19 -6.38 1.10
C LEU A 34 3.97 -6.37 2.02
N ARG A 35 3.41 -7.54 2.39
CA ARG A 35 2.22 -7.61 3.24
C ARG A 35 2.45 -6.99 4.63
N PRO A 36 3.55 -7.29 5.35
CA PRO A 36 3.83 -6.65 6.63
C PRO A 36 4.05 -5.14 6.50
N ILE A 37 4.80 -4.68 5.51
CA ILE A 37 5.01 -3.23 5.28
C ILE A 37 3.69 -2.53 4.99
N LEU A 38 2.85 -3.10 4.12
CA LEU A 38 1.56 -2.49 3.77
C LEU A 38 0.61 -2.43 4.97
N LYS A 39 0.67 -3.42 5.86
CA LYS A 39 -0.11 -3.43 7.11
C LYS A 39 0.43 -2.40 8.11
N LEU A 40 1.75 -2.27 8.23
CA LEU A 40 2.39 -1.26 9.08
C LEU A 40 2.05 0.16 8.63
N GLN A 41 2.09 0.42 7.33
CA GLN A 41 1.86 1.74 6.74
C GLN A 41 0.39 2.06 6.49
N ASN A 42 -0.53 1.20 6.96
CA ASN A 42 -1.96 1.28 6.65
C ASN A 42 -2.55 2.67 6.89
N ASP A 43 -2.35 3.19 8.10
CA ASP A 43 -2.96 4.44 8.52
C ASP A 43 -2.38 5.64 7.76
N LEU A 44 -1.09 5.57 7.41
CA LEU A 44 -0.45 6.58 6.57
C LEU A 44 -1.02 6.57 5.14
N PHE A 45 -1.30 5.40 4.57
CA PHE A 45 -1.95 5.34 3.25
C PHE A 45 -3.35 5.91 3.26
N LEU A 46 -4.14 5.62 4.30
CA LEU A 46 -5.48 6.18 4.46
C LEU A 46 -5.42 7.71 4.60
N ALA A 47 -4.55 8.24 5.46
CA ALA A 47 -4.36 9.68 5.62
C ALA A 47 -3.87 10.35 4.32
N SER A 48 -2.93 9.71 3.61
CA SER A 48 -2.42 10.20 2.33
C SER A 48 -3.52 10.26 1.27
N PHE A 49 -4.37 9.24 1.18
CA PHE A 49 -5.50 9.22 0.26
C PHE A 49 -6.60 10.22 0.65
N GLN A 50 -6.86 10.41 1.94
CA GLN A 50 -7.77 11.46 2.40
C GLN A 50 -7.28 12.86 1.97
N ASN A 51 -5.98 13.13 2.10
CA ASN A 51 -5.39 14.36 1.60
C ASN A 51 -5.51 14.49 0.08
N TYR A 52 -5.37 13.39 -0.66
CA TYR A 52 -5.62 13.35 -2.10
C TYR A 52 -7.05 13.75 -2.45
N ILE A 53 -8.04 13.19 -1.76
CA ILE A 53 -9.47 13.54 -1.92
C ILE A 53 -9.69 15.05 -1.70
N LYS A 54 -9.13 15.60 -0.62
CA LYS A 54 -9.23 17.04 -0.30
C LYS A 54 -8.65 17.91 -1.42
N LYS A 55 -7.51 17.53 -1.99
CA LYS A 55 -6.89 18.24 -3.13
C LYS A 55 -7.76 18.19 -4.39
N MET A 56 -8.51 17.11 -4.58
CA MET A 56 -9.46 16.95 -5.69
C MET A 56 -10.86 17.52 -5.37
N LYS A 57 -10.92 18.52 -4.48
CA LYS A 57 -12.13 19.25 -4.10
C LYS A 57 -13.26 18.36 -3.59
N ASN A 58 -12.93 17.28 -2.88
CA ASN A 58 -13.92 16.40 -2.24
C ASN A 58 -14.92 15.71 -3.19
N THR A 59 -14.66 15.73 -4.51
CA THR A 59 -15.50 15.08 -5.54
C THR A 59 -15.73 13.59 -5.30
N PHE A 60 -14.86 12.95 -4.52
CA PHE A 60 -15.02 11.56 -4.06
C PHE A 60 -16.34 11.32 -3.31
N TYR A 61 -16.77 12.27 -2.48
CA TYR A 61 -17.94 12.08 -1.62
C TYR A 61 -19.27 12.19 -2.38
N GLU A 62 -19.27 12.88 -3.53
CA GLU A 62 -20.43 12.97 -4.43
C GLU A 62 -20.68 11.66 -5.20
N LEU A 63 -19.71 10.73 -5.21
CA LEU A 63 -19.79 9.48 -5.95
C LEU A 63 -20.52 8.39 -5.16
N LYS A 64 -21.26 7.54 -5.88
CA LYS A 64 -21.76 6.26 -5.36
C LYS A 64 -20.61 5.30 -5.07
N LEU A 65 -20.83 4.34 -4.17
CA LEU A 65 -19.83 3.36 -3.71
C LEU A 65 -19.02 2.70 -4.85
N GLU A 66 -19.69 2.18 -5.88
CA GLU A 66 -19.01 1.55 -7.03
C GLU A 66 -18.06 2.51 -7.75
N LYS A 67 -18.50 3.76 -7.96
CA LYS A 67 -17.67 4.80 -8.56
C LYS A 67 -16.54 5.26 -7.64
N ARG A 68 -16.71 5.18 -6.32
CA ARG A 68 -15.63 5.44 -5.35
C ARG A 68 -14.52 4.38 -5.43
N LEU A 69 -14.87 3.11 -5.62
CA LEU A 69 -13.88 2.04 -5.83
C LEU A 69 -13.07 2.25 -7.12
N ASP A 70 -13.74 2.62 -8.22
CA ASP A 70 -13.09 2.98 -9.48
C ASP A 70 -12.23 4.24 -9.32
N TYR A 71 -12.71 5.24 -8.57
CA TYR A 71 -11.96 6.45 -8.26
C TYR A 71 -10.63 6.14 -7.56
N VAL A 72 -10.62 5.27 -6.55
CA VAL A 72 -9.37 4.83 -5.87
C VAL A 72 -8.40 4.22 -6.88
N THR A 73 -8.90 3.33 -7.74
CA THR A 73 -8.09 2.66 -8.77
C THR A 73 -7.48 3.68 -9.72
N LYS A 74 -8.29 4.59 -10.25
CA LYS A 74 -7.84 5.63 -11.19
C LYS A 74 -6.86 6.60 -10.54
N ALA A 75 -7.13 7.06 -9.32
CA ALA A 75 -6.24 7.95 -8.59
C ALA A 75 -4.83 7.33 -8.46
N ILE A 76 -4.74 6.08 -8.03
CA ILE A 76 -3.44 5.43 -7.79
C ILE A 76 -2.76 5.00 -9.10
N GLN A 77 -3.51 4.62 -10.13
CA GLN A 77 -2.93 4.17 -11.40
C GLN A 77 -2.55 5.32 -12.35
N LYS A 78 -3.39 6.35 -12.45
CA LYS A 78 -3.25 7.43 -13.44
C LYS A 78 -2.47 8.64 -12.90
N ASP A 79 -2.57 8.95 -11.61
CA ASP A 79 -1.80 10.04 -11.02
C ASP A 79 -0.37 9.58 -10.69
N ILE A 80 0.55 9.92 -11.58
CA ILE A 80 1.97 9.51 -11.45
C ILE A 80 2.61 10.07 -10.18
N LYS A 81 2.25 11.29 -9.75
CA LYS A 81 2.84 11.92 -8.56
C LYS A 81 2.37 11.20 -7.30
N PHE A 82 1.08 10.93 -7.20
CA PHE A 82 0.52 10.20 -6.06
C PHE A 82 1.04 8.76 -6.01
N ARG A 83 1.04 8.07 -7.17
CA ARG A 83 1.60 6.71 -7.31
C ARG A 83 3.06 6.63 -6.87
N ASN A 84 3.89 7.58 -7.28
CA ASN A 84 5.31 7.62 -6.90
C ASN A 84 5.50 7.90 -5.40
N SER A 85 4.63 8.73 -4.79
CA SER A 85 4.62 8.95 -3.35
C SER A 85 4.33 7.66 -2.58
N LEU A 86 3.27 6.93 -2.95
CA LEU A 86 2.92 5.64 -2.33
C LEU A 86 4.03 4.59 -2.53
N LYS A 87 4.60 4.52 -3.73
CA LYS A 87 5.76 3.65 -4.02
C LYS A 87 6.94 3.98 -3.10
N GLY A 88 7.25 5.26 -2.91
CA GLY A 88 8.32 5.72 -2.03
C GLY A 88 8.08 5.35 -0.56
N MET A 89 6.83 5.47 -0.07
CA MET A 89 6.46 5.06 1.29
C MET A 89 6.72 3.56 1.53
N ILE A 90 6.48 2.71 0.53
CA ILE A 90 6.73 1.28 0.64
C ILE A 90 8.23 0.98 0.57
N ILE A 91 8.92 1.47 -0.45
CA ILE A 91 10.36 1.20 -0.64
C ILE A 91 11.19 1.76 0.52
N GLY A 92 10.77 2.88 1.12
CA GLY A 92 11.44 3.46 2.30
C GLY A 92 11.48 2.52 3.51
N GLN A 93 10.62 1.51 3.55
CA GLN A 93 10.57 0.48 4.59
C GLN A 93 11.37 -0.79 4.25
N PHE A 94 12.02 -0.85 3.08
CA PHE A 94 12.87 -1.97 2.72
C PHE A 94 14.21 -1.93 3.48
N THR A 95 14.69 -3.13 3.75
CA THR A 95 16.09 -3.40 4.07
C THR A 95 16.93 -3.39 2.79
N VAL A 96 18.27 -3.38 2.92
CA VAL A 96 19.15 -3.39 1.75
C VAL A 96 18.96 -4.68 0.95
N ASP A 97 18.94 -5.84 1.61
CA ASP A 97 18.71 -7.15 0.97
C ASP A 97 17.37 -7.21 0.22
N GLU A 98 16.30 -6.66 0.81
CA GLU A 98 14.99 -6.61 0.15
C GLU A 98 14.98 -5.66 -1.04
N TYR A 99 15.75 -4.57 -0.98
CA TYR A 99 15.90 -3.67 -2.10
C TYR A 99 16.66 -4.32 -3.26
N GLU A 100 17.72 -5.08 -2.95
CA GLU A 100 18.48 -5.84 -3.94
C GLU A 100 17.61 -6.90 -4.65
N ILE A 101 16.73 -7.59 -3.91
CA ILE A 101 15.73 -8.49 -4.51
C ILE A 101 14.74 -7.69 -5.36
N TYR A 102 14.25 -6.56 -4.84
CA TYR A 102 13.27 -5.73 -5.53
C TYR A 102 13.78 -5.22 -6.89
N ILE A 103 15.04 -4.81 -7.01
CA ILE A 103 15.56 -4.27 -8.27
C ILE A 103 15.66 -5.32 -9.38
N GLN A 104 15.76 -6.61 -9.06
CA GLN A 104 15.77 -7.70 -10.05
C GLN A 104 14.44 -7.82 -10.80
N ASN A 105 13.31 -7.50 -10.16
CA ASN A 105 11.97 -7.61 -10.76
C ASN A 105 11.09 -6.39 -10.46
N SER A 106 11.69 -5.19 -10.48
CA SER A 106 11.04 -3.97 -10.01
C SER A 106 9.75 -3.63 -10.76
N SER A 107 9.66 -3.90 -12.06
CA SER A 107 8.46 -3.64 -12.86
C SER A 107 7.25 -4.45 -12.38
N ALA A 108 7.41 -5.77 -12.21
CA ALA A 108 6.33 -6.64 -11.75
C ALA A 108 5.96 -6.34 -10.29
N LEU A 109 6.96 -6.14 -9.43
CA LEU A 109 6.75 -5.80 -8.03
C LEU A 109 6.06 -4.44 -7.86
N ASN A 110 6.39 -3.44 -8.68
CA ASN A 110 5.70 -2.14 -8.66
C ASN A 110 4.21 -2.29 -9.00
N LYS A 111 3.88 -3.04 -10.05
CA LYS A 111 2.49 -3.31 -10.41
C LYS A 111 1.75 -4.02 -9.27
N ARG A 112 2.39 -5.02 -8.65
CA ARG A 112 1.84 -5.78 -7.53
C ARG A 112 1.63 -4.91 -6.30
N MET A 113 2.62 -4.10 -5.92
CA MET A 113 2.53 -3.15 -4.80
C MET A 113 1.34 -2.21 -4.96
N MET A 114 1.18 -1.58 -6.13
CA MET A 114 0.07 -0.66 -6.36
C MET A 114 -1.29 -1.35 -6.32
N ASN A 115 -1.41 -2.56 -6.89
CA ASN A 115 -2.64 -3.34 -6.78
C ASN A 115 -3.00 -3.68 -5.33
N MET A 116 -2.01 -4.00 -4.50
CA MET A 116 -2.23 -4.28 -3.08
C MET A 116 -2.64 -3.01 -2.29
N VAL A 117 -2.06 -1.85 -2.61
CA VAL A 117 -2.46 -0.57 -1.99
C VAL A 117 -3.89 -0.20 -2.40
N ILE A 118 -4.23 -0.33 -3.68
CA ILE A 118 -5.59 -0.08 -4.19
C ILE A 118 -6.60 -0.94 -3.42
N LYS A 119 -6.37 -2.25 -3.37
CA LYS A 119 -7.26 -3.18 -2.66
C LYS A 119 -7.39 -2.82 -1.18
N ARG A 120 -6.28 -2.50 -0.51
CA ARG A 120 -6.29 -2.10 0.91
C ARG A 120 -7.14 -0.85 1.17
N ILE A 121 -7.03 0.17 0.32
CA ILE A 121 -7.83 1.40 0.45
C ILE A 121 -9.30 1.13 0.14
N GLN A 122 -9.58 0.32 -0.88
CA GLN A 122 -10.95 -0.10 -1.24
C GLN A 122 -11.62 -0.90 -0.13
N ASP A 123 -10.91 -1.85 0.48
CA ASP A 123 -11.41 -2.68 1.60
C ASP A 123 -11.74 -1.81 2.83
N GLN A 124 -11.16 -0.62 2.94
CA GLN A 124 -11.34 0.32 4.05
C GLN A 124 -12.10 1.59 3.63
N ILE A 125 -12.87 1.55 2.55
CA ILE A 125 -13.49 2.76 1.98
C ILE A 125 -14.44 3.49 2.95
N GLN A 126 -15.07 2.74 3.87
CA GLN A 126 -15.92 3.29 4.94
C GLN A 126 -15.16 4.22 5.90
N TYR A 127 -13.82 4.12 5.96
CA TYR A 127 -12.99 5.05 6.74
C TYR A 127 -13.19 6.51 6.29
N PHE A 128 -13.33 6.74 4.98
CA PHE A 128 -13.48 8.09 4.42
C PHE A 128 -14.88 8.66 4.69
N GLU A 129 -15.91 7.83 4.71
CA GLU A 129 -17.29 8.23 5.02
C GLU A 129 -17.43 8.76 6.45
N LYS A 130 -16.82 8.07 7.43
CA LYS A 130 -16.83 8.51 8.83
C LYS A 130 -16.17 9.88 9.01
N LEU A 131 -15.14 10.17 8.23
CA LEU A 131 -14.40 11.44 8.32
C LEU A 131 -15.15 12.60 7.69
N GLU A 132 -16.03 12.34 6.72
CA GLU A 132 -16.94 13.35 6.17
C GLU A 132 -17.98 13.77 7.22
N LEU A 133 -18.55 12.83 7.97
CA LEU A 133 -19.57 13.09 8.99
C LEU A 133 -19.06 13.86 10.23
N VAL A 134 -17.75 13.95 10.41
CA VAL A 134 -17.10 14.60 11.57
C VAL A 134 -16.52 15.99 11.20
N GLN A 135 -16.47 16.34 9.91
CA GLN A 135 -15.99 17.63 9.40
C GLN A 135 -17.16 18.55 9.06
#